data_AF-I2GJH5-F1
#
_entry.id   AF-I2GJH5-F1
#
_cell.length_a   1.000
_cell.length_b   1.000
_cell.length_c   1.000
_cell.angle_alpha   90.00
_cell.angle_beta   90.00
_cell.angle_gamma   90.00
#
_symmetry.space_group_name_H-M   'P 1'
#
loop_
_entity.id
_entity.type
_entity.pdbx_description
1 polymer ?
#
loop_
_entity_poly.entity_id
_entity_poly.type
_entity_poly.pdbx_seq_one_letter_code
_entity_poly.pdbx_strand_id
1 'polypeptide(L)'
;MCKLVCRIFLWYLHSSPNYQLAVRIGYLLFWLLPAWAYAQKPVPPAFHPEPEEALKRYQTTLTQLRQEHPNHRDLPDLKFFLFGMGDRLKLIYRNGRLLNALTGNIEEQWRVEREVIVPSEYLVQLTLAGETPPQSRTIQIREDENGVWILQPDKRPKLIPGTRSRVNLPTFADKAYGPVLRVLHQELLINVINGRPVPNFLVYARPWFRDAALMAMVLRATDNLSLIRDWIMAIRDPFDRNNRGIAEADNLGQVLFLISLVSDKSHPAVAMVLDSVRRFTKDTHIVGRTDYAEHPVFQTKWLKYGLKALNLPDPYVIPAQYDTYSALVWWAYRDQHVAGKKFDDETGRNYPYLVWAEDNFYGQSGASEKRGMVGSLDYPLSWEQQASAAHYPSLTVLERDLVKQKLAFPHTWHAAEMFLLLSQQQLNK
;
A
#
# COMPACT_ATOMS: atom_id res chain seq x y z
N MET A 1 24.55 -24.30 22.97
CA MET A 1 25.67 -23.40 23.35
C MET A 1 25.26 -22.27 24.30
N CYS A 2 24.08 -21.64 24.18
CA CYS A 2 23.69 -20.50 25.04
C CYS A 2 23.50 -20.83 26.55
N LYS A 3 23.07 -22.05 26.90
CA LYS A 3 22.90 -22.46 28.32
C LYS A 3 24.20 -22.85 29.03
N LEU A 4 25.24 -23.23 28.29
CA LEU A 4 26.53 -23.62 28.88
C LEU A 4 27.38 -22.39 29.24
N VAL A 5 27.27 -21.32 28.43
CA VAL A 5 27.97 -20.05 28.66
C VAL A 5 27.44 -19.31 29.90
N CYS A 6 26.13 -19.35 30.17
CA CYS A 6 25.57 -18.74 31.39
C CYS A 6 26.00 -19.43 32.69
N ARG A 7 26.29 -20.74 32.68
CA ARG A 7 26.68 -21.45 33.90
C ARG A 7 28.15 -21.23 34.27
N ILE A 8 29.03 -21.04 33.30
CA ILE A 8 30.45 -20.73 33.55
C ILE A 8 30.59 -19.29 34.09
N PHE A 9 29.76 -18.35 33.63
CA PHE A 9 29.80 -16.96 34.07
C PHE A 9 29.33 -16.76 35.53
N LEU A 10 28.37 -17.57 36.00
CA LEU A 10 27.85 -17.49 37.37
C LEU A 10 28.76 -18.13 38.42
N TRP A 11 29.63 -19.09 38.04
CA TRP A 11 30.54 -19.74 38.99
C TRP A 11 31.82 -18.93 39.25
N TYR A 12 32.23 -18.09 38.30
CA TYR A 12 33.44 -17.26 38.44
C TYR A 12 33.24 -15.98 39.27
N LEU A 13 32.00 -15.63 39.63
CA LEU A 13 31.67 -14.38 40.31
C LEU A 13 31.70 -14.43 41.84
N HIS A 14 32.14 -15.53 42.47
CA HIS A 14 32.15 -15.65 43.94
C HIS A 14 33.52 -15.58 44.63
N SER A 15 34.63 -15.49 43.89
CA SER A 15 35.96 -15.56 44.53
C SER A 15 37.06 -14.79 43.80
N SER A 16 36.94 -13.46 43.63
CA SER A 16 38.12 -12.65 43.26
C SER A 16 38.02 -11.18 43.67
N PRO A 17 39.10 -10.55 44.22
CA PRO A 17 39.05 -9.18 44.74
C PRO A 17 39.01 -8.07 43.67
N ASN A 18 39.04 -8.41 42.37
CA ASN A 18 39.13 -7.45 41.27
C ASN A 18 37.80 -7.29 40.51
N TYR A 19 36.69 -7.18 41.24
CA TYR A 19 35.33 -7.07 40.69
C TYR A 19 35.12 -5.82 39.82
N GLN A 20 35.85 -4.72 40.09
CA GLN A 20 35.66 -3.46 39.36
C GLN A 20 36.29 -3.44 37.96
N LEU A 21 37.30 -4.27 37.68
CA LEU A 21 37.96 -4.29 36.36
C LEU A 21 37.20 -5.20 35.36
N ALA A 22 36.65 -6.32 35.82
CA ALA A 22 35.90 -7.26 34.99
C ALA A 22 34.53 -6.69 34.55
N VAL A 23 33.86 -5.91 35.41
CA VAL A 23 32.59 -5.25 35.07
C VAL A 23 32.80 -4.16 34.01
N ARG A 24 33.92 -3.43 34.03
CA ARG A 24 34.22 -2.39 33.03
C ARG A 24 34.49 -2.94 31.62
N ILE A 25 35.07 -4.14 31.50
CA ILE A 25 35.31 -4.79 30.19
C ILE A 25 34.02 -5.42 29.63
N GLY A 26 33.14 -5.94 30.50
CA GLY A 26 31.82 -6.46 30.11
C GLY A 26 30.88 -5.40 29.55
N TYR A 27 30.89 -4.18 30.10
CA TYR A 27 30.14 -3.05 29.54
C TYR A 27 30.69 -2.58 28.18
N LEU A 28 32.01 -2.59 27.97
CA LEU A 28 32.61 -2.21 26.68
C LEU A 28 32.24 -3.16 25.53
N LEU A 29 32.10 -4.46 25.79
CA LEU A 29 31.67 -5.46 24.80
C LEU A 29 30.17 -5.37 24.48
N PHE A 30 29.33 -4.95 25.43
CA PHE A 30 27.89 -4.74 25.21
C PHE A 30 27.58 -3.48 24.38
N TRP A 31 28.47 -2.48 24.40
CA TRP A 31 28.36 -1.28 23.57
C TRP A 31 28.90 -1.44 22.14
N LEU A 32 29.63 -2.53 21.84
CA LEU A 32 30.18 -2.79 20.49
C LEU A 32 29.31 -3.74 19.65
N LEU A 33 28.36 -4.46 20.25
CA LEU A 33 27.47 -5.39 19.54
C LEU A 33 26.30 -4.77 18.75
N PRO A 34 25.77 -3.56 19.03
CA PRO A 34 24.73 -2.98 18.18
C PRO A 34 25.29 -2.32 16.91
N ALA A 35 26.60 -2.03 16.84
CA ALA A 35 27.21 -1.39 15.68
C ALA A 35 27.39 -2.32 14.47
N TRP A 36 27.51 -3.63 14.69
CA TRP A 36 27.72 -4.60 13.61
C TRP A 36 26.44 -4.99 12.86
N ALA A 37 25.27 -4.79 13.48
CA ALA A 37 23.97 -5.06 12.85
C ALA A 37 23.50 -3.94 11.91
N TYR A 38 24.04 -2.72 12.02
CA TYR A 38 23.57 -1.55 11.27
C TYR A 38 24.38 -1.20 10.03
N ALA A 39 25.42 -1.97 9.70
CA ALA A 39 26.38 -1.62 8.63
C ALA A 39 26.53 -2.69 7.53
N GLN A 40 25.62 -3.65 7.41
CA GLN A 40 25.64 -4.52 6.23
C GLN A 40 25.20 -3.71 5.01
N LYS A 41 26.09 -3.61 4.01
CA LYS A 41 25.72 -3.08 2.69
C LYS A 41 24.62 -3.98 2.13
N PRO A 42 23.51 -3.41 1.63
CA PRO A 42 22.45 -4.22 1.05
C PRO A 42 23.02 -5.03 -0.10
N VAL A 43 22.62 -6.30 -0.17
CA VAL A 43 23.02 -7.18 -1.26
C VAL A 43 22.21 -6.76 -2.49
N PRO A 44 22.85 -6.38 -3.61
CA PRO A 44 22.12 -6.01 -4.81
C PRO A 44 21.37 -7.23 -5.38
N PRO A 45 20.21 -7.01 -6.02
CA PRO A 45 19.54 -8.07 -6.76
C PRO A 45 20.42 -8.53 -7.93
N ALA A 46 20.33 -9.82 -8.25
CA ALA A 46 20.94 -10.36 -9.45
C ALA A 46 20.29 -9.79 -10.72
N PHE A 47 21.00 -9.89 -11.85
CA PHE A 47 20.41 -9.59 -13.16
C PHE A 47 19.29 -10.59 -13.45
N HIS A 48 18.11 -10.13 -13.88
CA HIS A 48 16.99 -11.00 -14.21
C HIS A 48 17.23 -11.66 -15.58
N PRO A 49 17.27 -12.99 -15.69
CA PRO A 49 17.71 -13.66 -16.91
C PRO A 49 16.68 -13.59 -18.05
N GLU A 50 15.38 -13.66 -17.73
CA GLU A 50 14.32 -13.80 -18.74
C GLU A 50 13.13 -12.83 -18.53
N PRO A 51 13.31 -11.50 -18.71
CA PRO A 51 12.24 -10.54 -18.44
C PRO A 51 11.00 -10.68 -19.34
N GLU A 52 11.19 -11.10 -20.59
CA GLU A 52 10.09 -11.27 -21.54
C GLU A 52 9.17 -12.44 -21.15
N GLU A 53 9.74 -13.55 -20.70
CA GLU A 53 8.95 -14.68 -20.19
C GLU A 53 8.23 -14.32 -18.89
N ALA A 54 8.86 -13.52 -18.01
CA ALA A 54 8.19 -13.01 -16.82
C ALA A 54 7.02 -12.08 -17.16
N LEU A 55 7.19 -11.18 -18.14
CA LEU A 55 6.12 -10.31 -18.64
C LEU A 55 4.97 -11.14 -19.22
N LYS A 56 5.26 -12.15 -20.03
CA LYS A 56 4.25 -13.02 -20.63
C LYS A 56 3.45 -13.80 -19.58
N ARG A 57 4.11 -14.28 -18.52
CA ARG A 57 3.41 -14.91 -17.38
C ARG A 57 2.46 -13.93 -16.71
N TYR A 58 2.92 -12.72 -16.42
CA TYR A 58 2.10 -11.67 -15.84
C TYR A 58 0.88 -11.34 -16.73
N GLN A 59 1.09 -11.12 -18.03
CA GLN A 59 0.02 -10.81 -18.99
C GLN A 59 -0.99 -11.94 -19.12
N THR A 60 -0.55 -13.20 -19.06
CA THR A 60 -1.44 -14.36 -19.03
C THR A 60 -2.34 -14.32 -17.79
N THR A 61 -1.77 -14.12 -16.60
CA THR A 61 -2.52 -14.02 -15.35
C THR A 61 -3.50 -12.84 -15.36
N LEU A 62 -3.09 -11.68 -15.88
CA LEU A 62 -3.95 -10.50 -15.99
C LEU A 62 -5.09 -10.70 -16.99
N THR A 63 -4.82 -11.39 -18.10
CA THR A 63 -5.85 -11.74 -19.10
C THR A 63 -6.89 -12.68 -18.49
N GLN A 64 -6.47 -13.66 -17.70
CA GLN A 64 -7.40 -14.50 -16.95
C GLN A 64 -8.27 -13.67 -16.00
N LEU A 65 -7.66 -12.74 -15.25
CA LEU A 65 -8.43 -11.85 -14.36
C LEU A 65 -9.48 -11.04 -15.13
N ARG A 66 -9.11 -10.49 -16.30
CA ARG A 66 -10.05 -9.79 -17.20
C ARG A 66 -11.17 -10.73 -17.67
N GLN A 67 -10.88 -11.98 -18.04
CA GLN A 67 -11.93 -12.93 -18.44
C GLN A 67 -12.93 -13.23 -17.30
N GLU A 68 -12.45 -13.27 -16.07
CA GLU A 68 -13.29 -13.52 -14.90
C GLU A 68 -14.09 -12.30 -14.43
N HIS A 69 -13.66 -11.09 -14.79
CA HIS A 69 -14.32 -9.82 -14.48
C HIS A 69 -14.79 -9.15 -15.78
N PRO A 70 -16.01 -9.45 -16.26
CA PRO A 70 -16.47 -9.07 -17.60
C PRO A 70 -16.62 -7.56 -17.81
N ASN A 71 -16.63 -6.77 -16.73
CA ASN A 71 -16.68 -5.32 -16.82
C ASN A 71 -15.28 -4.75 -17.05
N HIS A 72 -15.12 -4.03 -18.14
CA HIS A 72 -13.85 -3.44 -18.54
C HIS A 72 -13.92 -1.93 -18.66
N ARG A 73 -12.78 -1.30 -18.37
CA ARG A 73 -12.57 0.11 -18.65
C ARG A 73 -11.44 0.26 -19.66
N ASP A 74 -11.77 0.83 -20.81
CA ASP A 74 -10.73 1.30 -21.71
C ASP A 74 -10.05 2.55 -21.13
N LEU A 75 -8.73 2.49 -21.01
CA LEU A 75 -7.85 3.45 -20.37
C LEU A 75 -6.75 3.87 -21.38
N PRO A 76 -6.21 5.10 -21.30
CA PRO A 76 -5.19 5.56 -22.24
C PRO A 76 -3.93 4.69 -22.17
N ASP A 77 -3.28 4.42 -23.31
CA ASP A 77 -2.01 3.69 -23.35
C ASP A 77 -0.91 4.50 -22.64
N LEU A 78 -0.38 3.96 -21.55
CA LEU A 78 0.61 4.61 -20.69
C LEU A 78 1.90 3.78 -20.69
N LYS A 79 2.99 4.40 -21.14
CA LYS A 79 4.33 3.77 -21.14
C LYS A 79 5.23 4.42 -20.11
N PHE A 80 5.05 4.02 -18.85
CA PHE A 80 5.94 4.38 -17.75
C PHE A 80 5.96 3.28 -16.69
N PHE A 81 6.91 3.34 -15.77
CA PHE A 81 6.92 2.51 -14.58
C PHE A 81 7.30 3.33 -13.34
N LEU A 82 6.65 3.09 -12.20
CA LEU A 82 6.95 3.79 -10.96
C LEU A 82 7.87 2.95 -10.08
N PHE A 83 8.92 3.56 -9.58
CA PHE A 83 9.80 2.99 -8.56
C PHE A 83 9.77 3.85 -7.29
N GLY A 84 10.14 3.24 -6.16
CA GLY A 84 10.21 3.91 -4.86
C GLY A 84 9.10 3.48 -3.90
N MET A 85 8.87 2.17 -3.81
CA MET A 85 7.98 1.53 -2.85
C MET A 85 8.36 1.86 -1.40
N GLY A 86 7.36 2.13 -0.55
CA GLY A 86 7.58 2.55 0.83
C GLY A 86 8.12 3.97 0.92
N ASP A 87 8.86 4.31 1.98
CA ASP A 87 9.38 5.66 2.16
C ASP A 87 10.69 5.92 1.41
N ARG A 88 10.68 5.66 0.10
CA ARG A 88 11.80 5.86 -0.82
C ARG A 88 11.58 7.09 -1.70
N LEU A 89 12.66 7.62 -2.27
CA LEU A 89 12.58 8.55 -3.39
C LEU A 89 11.65 7.98 -4.49
N LYS A 90 10.65 8.77 -4.87
CA LYS A 90 9.67 8.40 -5.90
C LYS A 90 10.26 8.66 -7.27
N LEU A 91 10.25 7.65 -8.13
CA LEU A 91 10.88 7.71 -9.44
C LEU A 91 9.90 7.27 -10.53
N ILE A 92 10.02 7.88 -11.71
CA ILE A 92 9.26 7.53 -12.92
C ILE A 92 10.27 7.12 -13.99
N TYR A 93 10.21 5.89 -14.45
CA TYR A 93 10.82 5.51 -15.71
C TYR A 93 9.90 5.87 -16.87
N ARG A 94 10.40 6.59 -17.89
CA ARG A 94 9.67 6.86 -19.14
C ARG A 94 10.63 7.17 -20.29
N ASN A 95 10.50 6.44 -21.40
CA ASN A 95 11.22 6.69 -22.66
C ASN A 95 12.73 6.89 -22.47
N GLY A 96 13.40 5.96 -21.79
CA GLY A 96 14.83 6.01 -21.53
C GLY A 96 15.27 7.06 -20.51
N ARG A 97 14.35 7.65 -19.74
CA ARG A 97 14.67 8.56 -18.62
C ARG A 97 14.16 8.00 -17.31
N LEU A 98 14.94 8.15 -16.26
CA LEU A 98 14.51 7.95 -14.89
C LEU A 98 14.41 9.31 -14.22
N LEU A 99 13.19 9.69 -13.83
CA LEU A 99 12.86 11.00 -13.32
C LEU A 99 12.52 10.92 -11.83
N ASN A 100 12.88 11.92 -11.06
CA ASN A 100 12.30 12.16 -9.76
C ASN A 100 10.84 12.59 -9.92
N ALA A 101 9.91 11.82 -9.35
CA ALA A 101 8.48 12.00 -9.57
C ALA A 101 7.94 13.31 -8.97
N LEU A 102 8.59 13.85 -7.94
CA LEU A 102 8.13 15.04 -7.22
C LEU A 102 8.74 16.34 -7.76
N THR A 103 9.96 16.27 -8.30
CA THR A 103 10.68 17.45 -8.81
C THR A 103 10.72 17.52 -10.33
N GLY A 104 10.51 16.40 -11.02
CA GLY A 104 10.69 16.29 -12.48
C GLY A 104 12.15 16.22 -12.92
N ASN A 105 13.12 16.26 -12.00
CA ASN A 105 14.53 16.18 -12.32
C ASN A 105 14.89 14.83 -12.96
N ILE A 106 15.79 14.85 -13.94
CA ILE A 106 16.33 13.64 -14.56
C ILE A 106 17.43 13.09 -13.64
N GLU A 107 17.21 11.91 -13.08
CA GLU A 107 18.20 11.19 -12.26
C GLU A 107 19.15 10.38 -13.15
N GLU A 108 18.62 9.78 -14.24
CA GLU A 108 19.39 9.04 -15.24
C GLU A 108 18.75 9.15 -16.62
N GLN A 109 19.57 9.03 -17.66
CA GLN A 109 19.10 9.05 -19.04
C GLN A 109 19.93 8.12 -19.94
N TRP A 110 19.23 7.43 -20.84
CA TRP A 110 19.80 6.50 -21.79
C TRP A 110 19.23 6.72 -23.18
N ARG A 111 20.03 6.39 -24.20
CA ARG A 111 19.55 6.25 -25.58
C ARG A 111 19.05 4.83 -25.77
N VAL A 112 17.75 4.64 -25.70
CA VAL A 112 17.09 3.33 -25.72
C VAL A 112 16.66 2.95 -27.13
N GLU A 113 16.99 1.73 -27.55
CA GLU A 113 16.48 1.10 -28.78
C GLU A 113 15.21 0.30 -28.49
N ARG A 114 15.22 -0.45 -27.38
CA ARG A 114 14.08 -1.26 -26.92
C ARG A 114 13.99 -1.23 -25.41
N GLU A 115 12.76 -1.26 -24.90
CA GLU A 115 12.46 -1.37 -23.48
C GLU A 115 11.45 -2.49 -23.23
N VAL A 116 11.57 -3.14 -22.07
CA VAL A 116 10.63 -4.15 -21.56
C VAL A 116 10.34 -3.80 -20.10
N ILE A 117 9.09 -3.43 -19.81
CA ILE A 117 8.61 -3.15 -18.46
C ILE A 117 7.94 -4.44 -17.95
N VAL A 118 8.38 -4.93 -16.79
CA VAL A 118 7.84 -6.14 -16.15
C VAL A 118 7.30 -5.76 -14.77
N PRO A 119 6.03 -5.33 -14.67
CA PRO A 119 5.47 -4.79 -13.43
C PRO A 119 5.54 -5.77 -12.26
N SER A 120 5.27 -7.05 -12.50
CA SER A 120 5.32 -8.09 -11.47
C SER A 120 6.73 -8.35 -10.94
N GLU A 121 7.79 -7.99 -11.67
CA GLU A 121 9.18 -8.18 -11.25
C GLU A 121 9.85 -6.89 -10.79
N TYR A 122 9.08 -5.79 -10.71
CA TYR A 122 9.57 -4.45 -10.37
C TYR A 122 10.80 -4.07 -11.20
N LEU A 123 10.70 -4.30 -12.51
CA LEU A 123 11.83 -4.33 -13.42
C LEU A 123 11.52 -3.56 -14.70
N VAL A 124 12.49 -2.77 -15.14
CA VAL A 124 12.57 -2.23 -16.50
C VAL A 124 13.89 -2.69 -17.11
N GLN A 125 13.83 -3.45 -18.20
CA GLN A 125 15.01 -3.80 -19.01
C GLN A 125 15.10 -2.86 -20.22
N LEU A 126 16.31 -2.33 -20.44
CA LEU A 126 16.65 -1.48 -21.56
C LEU A 126 17.69 -2.16 -22.43
N THR A 127 17.47 -2.13 -23.74
CA THR A 127 18.50 -2.34 -24.76
C THR A 127 18.92 -0.98 -25.27
N LEU A 128 20.20 -0.64 -25.06
CA LEU A 128 20.79 0.63 -25.48
C LEU A 128 21.11 0.64 -26.98
N ALA A 129 20.84 1.76 -27.63
CA ALA A 129 21.27 2.02 -28.99
C ALA A 129 22.78 2.31 -29.06
N GLY A 130 23.48 1.84 -30.10
CA GLY A 130 24.88 2.17 -30.35
C GLY A 130 25.74 0.98 -30.79
N GLU A 131 27.06 1.16 -30.85
CA GLU A 131 28.03 0.19 -31.39
C GLU A 131 28.76 -0.63 -30.31
N THR A 132 28.48 -0.43 -29.02
CA THR A 132 29.11 -1.18 -27.91
C THR A 132 28.90 -2.71 -28.05
N PRO A 133 29.73 -3.57 -27.45
CA PRO A 133 29.50 -5.02 -27.48
C PRO A 133 28.08 -5.37 -27.01
N PRO A 134 27.37 -6.31 -27.66
CA PRO A 134 25.96 -6.61 -27.35
C PRO A 134 25.68 -6.89 -25.86
N GLN A 135 26.63 -7.52 -25.16
CA GLN A 135 26.52 -7.85 -23.73
C GLN A 135 26.52 -6.62 -22.82
N SER A 136 27.20 -5.53 -23.22
CA SER A 136 27.23 -4.27 -22.46
C SER A 136 26.08 -3.32 -22.83
N ARG A 137 25.18 -3.70 -23.75
CA ARG A 137 24.03 -2.88 -24.18
C ARG A 137 22.79 -3.06 -23.31
N THR A 138 22.79 -4.01 -22.39
CA THR A 138 21.60 -4.24 -21.56
C THR A 138 21.74 -3.58 -20.19
N ILE A 139 20.73 -2.81 -19.81
CA ILE A 139 20.58 -2.25 -18.46
C ILE A 139 19.29 -2.79 -17.86
N GLN A 140 19.32 -3.10 -16.57
CA GLN A 140 18.10 -3.34 -15.80
C GLN A 140 17.98 -2.34 -14.65
N ILE A 141 16.84 -1.67 -14.59
CA ILE A 141 16.42 -0.91 -13.41
C ILE A 141 15.52 -1.86 -12.61
N ARG A 142 15.95 -2.23 -11.39
CA ARG A 142 15.24 -3.19 -10.53
C ARG A 142 14.96 -2.60 -9.16
N GLU A 143 13.79 -2.86 -8.62
CA GLU A 143 13.49 -2.54 -7.22
C GLU A 143 13.30 -3.82 -6.39
N ASP A 144 14.02 -3.91 -5.27
CA ASP A 144 13.96 -5.02 -4.32
C ASP A 144 13.58 -4.53 -2.91
N GLU A 145 13.67 -5.41 -1.92
CA GLU A 145 13.42 -5.08 -0.51
C GLU A 145 14.35 -4.00 0.04
N ASN A 146 15.45 -3.66 -0.63
CA ASN A 146 16.48 -2.74 -0.14
C ASN A 146 16.50 -1.38 -0.84
N GLY A 147 16.13 -1.32 -2.12
CA GLY A 147 16.05 -0.06 -2.87
C GLY A 147 15.92 -0.24 -4.38
N VAL A 148 16.19 0.83 -5.12
CA VAL A 148 16.16 0.84 -6.59
C VAL A 148 17.59 0.77 -7.11
N TRP A 149 17.83 -0.18 -7.99
CA TRP A 149 19.15 -0.55 -8.49
C TRP A 149 19.23 -0.39 -9.99
N ILE A 150 20.40 0.01 -10.48
CA ILE A 150 20.78 -0.05 -11.88
C ILE A 150 21.83 -1.14 -12.02
N LEU A 151 21.51 -2.15 -12.82
CA LEU A 151 22.34 -3.32 -13.09
C LEU A 151 22.81 -3.29 -14.55
N GLN A 152 24.09 -3.57 -14.75
CA GLN A 152 24.70 -3.74 -16.08
C GLN A 152 25.76 -4.84 -15.97
N PRO A 153 25.83 -5.82 -16.89
CA PRO A 153 26.66 -7.02 -16.73
C PRO A 153 28.13 -6.78 -16.36
N ASP A 154 28.73 -5.71 -16.90
CA ASP A 154 30.15 -5.39 -16.71
C ASP A 154 30.40 -4.27 -15.69
N LYS A 155 29.36 -3.83 -14.96
CA LYS A 155 29.48 -2.77 -13.95
C LYS A 155 29.00 -3.24 -12.60
N ARG A 156 29.59 -2.64 -11.56
CA ARG A 156 29.09 -2.83 -10.19
C ARG A 156 27.64 -2.32 -10.10
N PRO A 157 26.72 -3.09 -9.49
CA PRO A 157 25.37 -2.62 -9.22
C PRO A 157 25.36 -1.26 -8.53
N LYS A 158 24.56 -0.33 -9.05
CA LYS A 158 24.42 1.03 -8.50
C LYS A 158 23.08 1.14 -7.78
N LEU A 159 23.10 1.39 -6.47
CA LEU A 159 21.92 1.80 -5.72
C LEU A 159 21.64 3.28 -5.98
N ILE A 160 20.39 3.63 -6.30
CA ILE A 160 19.99 5.02 -6.50
C ILE A 160 19.90 5.73 -5.14
N PRO A 161 20.60 6.87 -4.95
CA PRO A 161 20.51 7.65 -3.71
C PRO A 161 19.07 7.99 -3.32
N GLY A 162 18.77 7.99 -2.03
CA GLY A 162 17.40 8.25 -1.53
C GLY A 162 16.43 7.08 -1.66
N THR A 163 16.83 5.95 -2.24
CA THR A 163 15.96 4.75 -2.35
C THR A 163 16.26 3.68 -1.30
N ARG A 164 17.26 3.90 -0.43
CA ARG A 164 17.65 2.94 0.60
C ARG A 164 16.66 2.97 1.76
N SER A 165 15.65 2.12 1.72
CA SER A 165 14.71 1.89 2.81
C SER A 165 14.13 0.49 2.67
N ARG A 166 13.94 -0.23 3.78
CA ARG A 166 13.50 -1.63 3.72
C ARG A 166 11.99 -1.72 3.53
N VAL A 167 11.57 -2.59 2.61
CA VAL A 167 10.17 -3.03 2.45
C VAL A 167 10.14 -4.56 2.37
N ASN A 168 9.00 -5.18 2.61
CA ASN A 168 8.80 -6.61 2.39
C ASN A 168 8.05 -6.82 1.07
N LEU A 169 8.55 -7.70 0.18
CA LEU A 169 8.02 -7.91 -1.18
C LEU A 169 7.69 -9.38 -1.46
N PRO A 170 6.67 -9.95 -0.78
CA PRO A 170 6.26 -11.35 -1.00
C PRO A 170 5.98 -11.66 -2.48
N THR A 171 6.34 -12.87 -2.89
CA THR A 171 6.15 -13.35 -4.28
C THR A 171 4.71 -13.77 -4.57
N PHE A 172 3.93 -14.07 -3.53
CA PHE A 172 2.57 -14.62 -3.62
C PHE A 172 2.49 -15.89 -4.48
N ALA A 173 3.54 -16.72 -4.44
CA ALA A 173 3.67 -17.91 -5.28
C ALA A 173 2.60 -18.98 -5.01
N ASP A 174 1.91 -18.91 -3.87
CA ASP A 174 0.81 -19.80 -3.49
C ASP A 174 -0.58 -19.30 -3.97
N LYS A 175 -0.65 -18.13 -4.60
CA LYS A 175 -1.90 -17.46 -5.00
C LYS A 175 -2.14 -17.58 -6.49
N ALA A 176 -3.41 -17.75 -6.88
CA ALA A 176 -3.81 -17.85 -8.28
C ALA A 176 -3.38 -16.63 -9.11
N TYR A 177 -3.48 -15.44 -8.51
CA TYR A 177 -3.12 -14.18 -9.14
C TYR A 177 -1.80 -13.59 -8.62
N GLY A 178 -0.85 -14.43 -8.22
CA GLY A 178 0.42 -14.00 -7.62
C GLY A 178 1.10 -12.81 -8.34
N PRO A 179 1.35 -12.88 -9.66
CA PRO A 179 1.92 -11.77 -10.43
C PRO A 179 1.10 -10.47 -10.37
N VAL A 180 -0.24 -10.55 -10.39
CA VAL A 180 -1.12 -9.38 -10.28
C VAL A 180 -1.10 -8.81 -8.86
N LEU A 181 -1.10 -9.67 -7.83
CA LEU A 181 -0.96 -9.25 -6.43
C LEU A 181 0.34 -8.49 -6.17
N ARG A 182 1.44 -8.87 -6.85
CA ARG A 182 2.72 -8.12 -6.78
C ARG A 182 2.57 -6.70 -7.30
N VAL A 183 1.82 -6.49 -8.39
CA VAL A 183 1.56 -5.16 -8.97
C VAL A 183 0.66 -4.33 -8.06
N LEU A 184 -0.46 -4.88 -7.60
CA LEU A 184 -1.37 -4.20 -6.67
C LEU A 184 -0.67 -3.82 -5.35
N HIS A 185 0.21 -4.69 -4.85
CA HIS A 185 1.02 -4.41 -3.67
C HIS A 185 2.01 -3.26 -3.91
N GLN A 186 2.65 -3.22 -5.07
CA GLN A 186 3.52 -2.09 -5.47
C GLN A 186 2.72 -0.79 -5.52
N GLU A 187 1.51 -0.81 -6.06
CA GLU A 187 0.63 0.37 -6.15
C GLU A 187 0.16 0.89 -4.80
N LEU A 188 0.11 0.04 -3.77
CA LEU A 188 -0.08 0.47 -2.38
C LEU A 188 1.21 1.07 -1.80
N LEU A 189 2.34 0.39 -1.98
CA LEU A 189 3.62 0.80 -1.40
C LEU A 189 4.16 2.11 -2.00
N ILE A 190 3.98 2.33 -3.30
CA ILE A 190 4.43 3.55 -3.99
C ILE A 190 3.74 4.81 -3.46
N ASN A 191 2.59 4.65 -2.80
CA ASN A 191 1.78 5.71 -2.23
C ASN A 191 2.06 5.95 -0.73
N VAL A 192 3.13 5.36 -0.18
CA VAL A 192 3.71 5.79 1.10
C VAL A 192 4.70 6.93 0.82
N ILE A 193 4.44 8.12 1.36
CA ILE A 193 5.33 9.28 1.21
C ILE A 193 5.63 9.91 2.57
N ASN A 194 6.90 9.99 2.95
CA ASN A 194 7.36 10.46 4.27
C ASN A 194 6.65 9.71 5.42
N GLY A 195 6.53 8.39 5.27
CA GLY A 195 5.81 7.52 6.19
C GLY A 195 4.27 7.69 6.22
N ARG A 196 3.68 8.43 5.25
CA ARG A 196 2.25 8.72 5.20
C ARG A 196 1.55 7.94 4.07
N PRO A 197 0.44 7.22 4.36
CA PRO A 197 -0.35 6.52 3.34
C PRO A 197 -1.32 7.48 2.65
N VAL A 198 -0.99 7.96 1.45
CA VAL A 198 -1.86 8.89 0.68
C VAL A 198 -2.63 8.13 -0.41
N PRO A 199 -3.83 8.59 -0.85
CA PRO A 199 -4.60 7.88 -1.88
C PRO A 199 -3.86 7.74 -3.22
N ASN A 200 -3.15 8.81 -3.60
CA ASN A 200 -2.24 8.86 -4.74
C ASN A 200 -1.21 9.98 -4.48
N PHE A 201 0.08 9.65 -4.45
CA PHE A 201 1.13 10.61 -4.06
C PHE A 201 1.33 11.78 -5.03
N LEU A 202 0.86 11.66 -6.27
CA LEU A 202 0.96 12.73 -7.27
C LEU A 202 -0.15 13.77 -7.08
N VAL A 203 -1.37 13.36 -6.72
CA VAL A 203 -2.54 14.26 -6.68
C VAL A 203 -3.09 14.54 -5.29
N TYR A 204 -2.64 13.82 -4.26
CA TYR A 204 -3.04 14.05 -2.87
C TYR A 204 -1.85 14.39 -1.98
N ALA A 205 -1.95 15.49 -1.25
CA ALA A 205 -0.91 15.95 -0.32
C ALA A 205 -1.03 15.34 1.09
N ARG A 206 -2.18 14.74 1.43
CA ARG A 206 -2.50 14.27 2.79
C ARG A 206 -3.19 12.91 2.77
N PRO A 207 -2.95 12.07 3.79
CA PRO A 207 -3.69 10.82 4.00
C PRO A 207 -5.17 11.07 4.22
N TRP A 208 -5.98 10.15 3.72
CA TRP A 208 -7.39 9.99 4.07
C TRP A 208 -7.50 8.78 5.00
N PHE A 209 -8.20 8.91 6.12
CA PHE A 209 -8.27 7.81 7.09
C PHE A 209 -8.95 6.56 6.52
N ARG A 210 -9.89 6.73 5.61
CA ARG A 210 -10.57 5.65 4.90
C ARG A 210 -9.60 4.85 4.01
N ASP A 211 -8.89 5.52 3.10
CA ASP A 211 -7.86 4.92 2.26
C ASP A 211 -6.73 4.30 3.09
N ALA A 212 -6.26 5.03 4.10
CA ALA A 212 -5.21 4.58 5.00
C ALA A 212 -5.61 3.31 5.77
N ALA A 213 -6.86 3.18 6.20
CA ALA A 213 -7.35 1.99 6.90
C ALA A 213 -7.32 0.76 6.00
N LEU A 214 -7.81 0.86 4.76
CA LEU A 214 -7.78 -0.26 3.80
C LEU A 214 -6.35 -0.61 3.40
N MET A 215 -5.51 0.40 3.14
CA MET A 215 -4.10 0.20 2.89
C MET A 215 -3.40 -0.49 4.08
N ALA A 216 -3.71 -0.10 5.32
CA ALA A 216 -3.13 -0.70 6.51
C ALA A 216 -3.50 -2.18 6.70
N MET A 217 -4.67 -2.62 6.22
CA MET A 217 -5.02 -4.05 6.20
C MET A 217 -4.04 -4.84 5.33
N VAL A 218 -3.71 -4.33 4.14
CA VAL A 218 -2.74 -4.97 3.22
C VAL A 218 -1.31 -4.86 3.75
N LEU A 219 -0.91 -3.70 4.28
CA LEU A 219 0.41 -3.52 4.88
C LEU A 219 0.62 -4.46 6.06
N ARG A 220 -0.41 -4.70 6.90
CA ARG A 220 -0.33 -5.71 7.95
C ARG A 220 -0.19 -7.12 7.36
N ALA A 221 -1.01 -7.47 6.36
CA ALA A 221 -0.97 -8.79 5.74
C ALA A 221 0.36 -9.10 5.02
N THR A 222 1.10 -8.07 4.64
CA THR A 222 2.38 -8.18 3.92
C THR A 222 3.59 -7.79 4.77
N ASP A 223 3.44 -7.65 6.08
CA ASP A 223 4.52 -7.26 7.02
C ASP A 223 5.24 -5.94 6.64
N ASN A 224 4.45 -4.95 6.23
CA ASN A 224 4.89 -3.61 5.86
C ASN A 224 4.28 -2.50 6.75
N LEU A 225 3.58 -2.87 7.83
CA LEU A 225 2.90 -1.89 8.71
C LEU A 225 3.87 -0.89 9.36
N SER A 226 5.13 -1.27 9.56
CA SER A 226 6.18 -0.40 10.08
C SER A 226 6.37 0.88 9.26
N LEU A 227 6.06 0.85 7.96
CA LEU A 227 6.18 2.00 7.05
C LEU A 227 5.28 3.18 7.43
N ILE A 228 4.14 2.92 8.07
CA ILE A 228 3.16 3.96 8.44
C ILE A 228 2.96 4.07 9.96
N ARG A 229 3.74 3.31 10.73
CA ARG A 229 3.60 3.22 12.19
C ARG A 229 3.73 4.58 12.87
N ASP A 230 4.77 5.33 12.51
CA ASP A 230 5.06 6.61 13.16
C ASP A 230 4.00 7.66 12.81
N TRP A 231 3.44 7.61 11.59
CA TRP A 231 2.31 8.46 11.21
C TRP A 231 1.06 8.14 12.05
N ILE A 232 0.72 6.86 12.24
CA ILE A 232 -0.41 6.46 13.11
C ILE A 232 -0.18 6.94 14.54
N MET A 233 1.01 6.72 15.10
CA MET A 233 1.37 7.16 16.46
C MET A 233 1.37 8.69 16.63
N ALA A 234 1.44 9.43 15.52
CA ALA A 234 1.38 10.90 15.50
C ALA A 234 -0.06 11.44 15.35
N ILE A 235 -1.07 10.59 15.14
CA ILE A 235 -2.47 11.05 15.05
C ILE A 235 -2.86 11.72 16.37
N ARG A 236 -3.31 12.97 16.29
CA ARG A 236 -3.86 13.71 17.43
C ARG A 236 -5.27 14.21 17.17
N ASP A 237 -5.64 14.38 15.90
CA ASP A 237 -6.98 14.77 15.51
C ASP A 237 -7.73 13.56 14.95
N PRO A 238 -8.95 13.25 15.43
CA PRO A 238 -9.73 12.13 14.93
C PRO A 238 -10.34 12.35 13.53
N PHE A 239 -10.16 13.54 12.92
CA PHE A 239 -10.69 13.84 11.59
C PHE A 239 -9.60 14.34 10.64
N ASP A 240 -9.52 13.75 9.45
CA ASP A 240 -8.55 14.17 8.42
C ASP A 240 -8.95 15.49 7.75
N ARG A 241 -10.26 15.79 7.73
CA ARG A 241 -10.87 17.00 7.17
C ARG A 241 -10.57 17.23 5.69
N ASN A 242 -10.30 16.17 4.94
CA ASN A 242 -9.95 16.30 3.53
C ASN A 242 -11.15 16.72 2.66
N ASN A 243 -12.38 16.37 3.06
CA ASN A 243 -13.61 16.82 2.43
C ASN A 243 -13.98 18.26 2.84
N ARG A 244 -13.19 19.24 2.38
CA ARG A 244 -13.41 20.69 2.59
C ARG A 244 -13.55 21.09 4.07
N GLY A 245 -12.77 20.49 4.95
CA GLY A 245 -12.84 20.82 6.38
C GLY A 245 -13.91 20.04 7.16
N ILE A 246 -14.75 19.24 6.50
CA ILE A 246 -15.79 18.46 7.15
C ILE A 246 -15.13 17.39 8.02
N ALA A 247 -15.57 17.31 9.26
CA ALA A 247 -15.18 16.25 10.16
C ALA A 247 -16.15 15.08 9.98
N GLU A 248 -15.74 14.10 9.19
CA GLU A 248 -16.60 12.98 8.77
C GLU A 248 -16.74 11.91 9.86
N ALA A 249 -17.95 11.40 10.04
CA ALA A 249 -18.27 10.55 11.20
C ALA A 249 -17.62 9.15 11.12
N ASP A 250 -17.33 8.65 9.91
CA ASP A 250 -16.66 7.38 9.68
C ASP A 250 -15.18 7.40 10.09
N ASN A 251 -14.52 8.57 10.08
CA ASN A 251 -13.14 8.72 10.54
C ASN A 251 -12.93 8.21 11.98
N LEU A 252 -13.93 8.35 12.85
CA LEU A 252 -13.85 7.95 14.25
C LEU A 252 -13.49 6.46 14.40
N GLY A 253 -14.20 5.61 13.66
CA GLY A 253 -13.92 4.17 13.65
C GLY A 253 -12.63 3.79 12.95
N GLN A 254 -12.32 4.47 11.83
CA GLN A 254 -11.10 4.26 11.06
C GLN A 254 -9.85 4.59 11.88
N VAL A 255 -9.85 5.69 12.63
CA VAL A 255 -8.75 6.11 13.51
C VAL A 255 -8.54 5.11 14.65
N LEU A 256 -9.61 4.66 15.31
CA LEU A 256 -9.50 3.63 16.35
C LEU A 256 -8.90 2.34 15.81
N PHE A 257 -9.35 1.90 14.64
CA PHE A 257 -8.78 0.74 13.95
C PHE A 257 -7.30 0.95 13.61
N LEU A 258 -6.92 2.08 13.03
CA LEU A 258 -5.51 2.39 12.72
C LEU A 258 -4.64 2.33 13.98
N ILE A 259 -5.08 2.98 15.06
CA ILE A 259 -4.38 2.97 16.36
C ILE A 259 -4.21 1.53 16.88
N SER A 260 -5.24 0.69 16.76
CA SER A 260 -5.17 -0.70 17.25
C SER A 260 -4.10 -1.55 16.55
N LEU A 261 -3.60 -1.11 15.40
CA LEU A 261 -2.55 -1.83 14.67
C LEU A 261 -1.15 -1.61 15.28
N VAL A 262 -0.94 -0.51 16.01
CA VAL A 262 0.42 -0.11 16.47
C VAL A 262 0.50 0.35 17.92
N SER A 263 -0.64 0.51 18.57
CA SER A 263 -0.79 1.01 19.93
C SER A 263 -2.01 0.37 20.61
N ASP A 264 -2.43 0.94 21.73
CA ASP A 264 -3.57 0.48 22.51
C ASP A 264 -4.50 1.64 22.90
N LYS A 265 -5.46 1.37 23.79
CA LYS A 265 -6.44 2.33 24.27
C LYS A 265 -5.86 3.55 25.02
N SER A 266 -4.57 3.55 25.37
CA SER A 266 -3.89 4.68 26.02
C SER A 266 -3.45 5.77 25.04
N HIS A 267 -3.51 5.51 23.73
CA HIS A 267 -3.12 6.49 22.73
C HIS A 267 -4.00 7.77 22.83
N PRO A 268 -3.43 9.00 22.84
CA PRO A 268 -4.18 10.22 23.12
C PRO A 268 -5.40 10.47 22.22
N ALA A 269 -5.31 10.10 20.94
CA ALA A 269 -6.43 10.26 20.01
C ALA A 269 -7.63 9.37 20.37
N VAL A 270 -7.47 8.28 21.13
CA VAL A 270 -8.59 7.42 21.56
C VAL A 270 -9.57 8.21 22.42
N ALA A 271 -9.07 8.96 23.41
CA ALA A 271 -9.91 9.80 24.26
C ALA A 271 -10.64 10.87 23.43
N MET A 272 -9.94 11.47 22.45
CA MET A 272 -10.53 12.48 21.56
C MET A 272 -11.60 11.90 20.63
N VAL A 273 -11.42 10.68 20.14
CA VAL A 273 -12.47 9.95 19.39
C VAL A 273 -13.68 9.75 20.28
N LEU A 274 -13.51 9.18 21.48
CA LEU A 274 -14.62 8.86 22.39
C LEU A 274 -15.43 10.10 22.80
N ASP A 275 -14.77 11.24 23.01
CA ASP A 275 -15.47 12.50 23.27
C ASP A 275 -16.20 13.01 22.00
N SER A 276 -15.54 12.93 20.84
CA SER A 276 -16.10 13.38 19.57
C SER A 276 -17.32 12.56 19.12
N VAL A 277 -17.39 11.27 19.45
CA VAL A 277 -18.54 10.40 19.10
C VAL A 277 -19.87 10.98 19.62
N ARG A 278 -19.85 11.64 20.79
CA ARG A 278 -21.06 12.19 21.44
C ARG A 278 -21.83 13.15 20.54
N ARG A 279 -21.13 13.96 19.75
CA ARG A 279 -21.74 14.96 18.88
C ARG A 279 -22.45 14.37 17.65
N PHE A 280 -22.16 13.11 17.32
CA PHE A 280 -22.79 12.37 16.22
C PHE A 280 -23.79 11.35 16.71
N THR A 281 -23.92 11.16 18.03
CA THR A 281 -24.80 10.12 18.57
C THR A 281 -26.26 10.50 18.36
N LYS A 282 -27.01 9.58 17.75
CA LYS A 282 -28.46 9.64 17.59
C LYS A 282 -29.04 8.33 18.14
N ASP A 283 -29.70 8.42 19.28
CA ASP A 283 -30.20 7.27 20.03
C ASP A 283 -29.07 6.24 20.32
N THR A 284 -29.09 5.11 19.62
CA THR A 284 -28.13 4.00 19.79
C THR A 284 -27.09 3.91 18.67
N HIS A 285 -27.00 4.87 17.75
CA HIS A 285 -26.05 4.84 16.63
C HIS A 285 -25.41 6.21 16.39
N ILE A 286 -24.50 6.31 15.42
CA ILE A 286 -23.93 7.60 15.00
C ILE A 286 -24.44 8.01 13.62
N VAL A 287 -24.67 9.32 13.45
CA VAL A 287 -25.05 9.94 12.19
C VAL A 287 -24.26 11.23 12.01
N GLY A 288 -23.59 11.35 10.88
CA GLY A 288 -22.97 12.57 10.41
C GLY A 288 -22.77 12.51 8.90
N ARG A 289 -21.91 13.38 8.36
CA ARG A 289 -21.58 13.35 6.92
C ARG A 289 -20.38 12.44 6.65
N THR A 290 -20.45 11.72 5.54
CA THR A 290 -19.36 11.03 4.84
C THR A 290 -19.60 11.25 3.35
N ASP A 291 -18.61 11.74 2.60
CA ASP A 291 -18.75 12.16 1.20
C ASP A 291 -20.00 13.02 0.96
N TYR A 292 -20.17 14.01 1.83
CA TYR A 292 -21.25 14.99 1.79
C TYR A 292 -22.67 14.45 2.08
N ALA A 293 -22.86 13.16 2.35
CA ALA A 293 -24.16 12.54 2.66
C ALA A 293 -24.15 11.79 4.01
N GLU A 294 -25.33 11.46 4.54
CA GLU A 294 -25.45 10.66 5.76
C GLU A 294 -25.36 9.16 5.44
N HIS A 295 -24.53 8.44 6.21
CA HIS A 295 -24.31 7.01 6.06
C HIS A 295 -24.31 6.32 7.44
N PRO A 296 -25.44 6.31 8.17
CA PRO A 296 -25.47 5.93 9.58
C PRO A 296 -25.13 4.45 9.81
N VAL A 297 -25.39 3.56 8.85
CA VAL A 297 -25.03 2.15 8.96
C VAL A 297 -23.53 1.99 8.76
N PHE A 298 -22.98 2.60 7.71
CA PHE A 298 -21.54 2.56 7.42
C PHE A 298 -20.71 3.19 8.55
N GLN A 299 -21.09 4.38 9.01
CA GLN A 299 -20.42 5.12 10.07
C GLN A 299 -20.43 4.32 11.38
N THR A 300 -21.60 3.78 11.74
CA THR A 300 -21.74 2.96 12.97
C THR A 300 -20.96 1.65 12.85
N LYS A 301 -20.93 0.98 11.68
CA LYS A 301 -20.09 -0.20 11.46
C LYS A 301 -18.61 0.08 11.68
N TRP A 302 -18.10 1.18 11.12
CA TRP A 302 -16.71 1.60 11.36
C TRP A 302 -16.44 1.86 12.83
N LEU A 303 -17.31 2.62 13.51
CA LEU A 303 -17.14 2.93 14.93
C LEU A 303 -17.07 1.64 15.76
N LYS A 304 -18.03 0.72 15.58
CA LYS A 304 -18.06 -0.57 16.28
C LYS A 304 -16.82 -1.40 16.00
N TYR A 305 -16.37 -1.43 14.73
CA TYR A 305 -15.15 -2.14 14.35
C TYR A 305 -13.92 -1.59 15.09
N GLY A 306 -13.75 -0.27 15.11
CA GLY A 306 -12.66 0.40 15.80
C GLY A 306 -12.68 0.23 17.32
N LEU A 307 -13.86 0.36 17.94
CA LEU A 307 -14.04 0.12 19.39
C LEU A 307 -13.65 -1.32 19.75
N LYS A 308 -14.15 -2.30 18.99
CA LYS A 308 -13.83 -3.71 19.18
C LYS A 308 -12.33 -3.98 19.04
N ALA A 309 -11.67 -3.38 18.05
CA ALA A 309 -10.25 -3.58 17.80
C ALA A 309 -9.36 -3.11 18.96
N LEU A 310 -9.81 -2.12 19.74
CA LEU A 310 -9.13 -1.62 20.94
C LEU A 310 -9.70 -2.17 22.26
N ASN A 311 -10.62 -3.14 22.18
CA ASN A 311 -11.31 -3.70 23.33
C ASN A 311 -11.98 -2.62 24.21
N LEU A 312 -12.64 -1.65 23.56
CA LEU A 312 -13.40 -0.56 24.18
C LEU A 312 -14.89 -0.94 24.29
N PRO A 313 -15.64 -0.35 25.25
CA PRO A 313 -17.08 -0.54 25.33
C PRO A 313 -17.80 -0.13 24.05
N ASP A 314 -18.75 -0.96 23.62
CA ASP A 314 -19.54 -0.75 22.41
C ASP A 314 -21.03 -0.75 22.76
N PRO A 315 -21.61 0.42 23.10
CA PRO A 315 -23.04 0.56 23.38
C PRO A 315 -23.90 0.74 22.11
N TYR A 316 -23.29 0.74 20.92
CA TYR A 316 -23.97 1.16 19.69
C TYR A 316 -24.67 -0.01 18.98
N VAL A 317 -25.78 0.28 18.30
CA VAL A 317 -26.55 -0.67 17.50
C VAL A 317 -26.49 -0.22 16.05
N ILE A 318 -26.20 -1.13 15.11
CA ILE A 318 -26.21 -0.79 13.68
C ILE A 318 -27.68 -0.60 13.26
N PRO A 319 -28.07 0.55 12.70
CA PRO A 319 -29.44 0.78 12.26
C PRO A 319 -29.90 -0.23 11.20
N ALA A 320 -31.13 -0.72 11.33
CA ALA A 320 -31.74 -1.61 10.35
C ALA A 320 -32.37 -0.81 9.19
N GLN A 321 -31.53 -0.08 8.45
CA GLN A 321 -31.94 0.69 7.28
C GLN A 321 -30.98 0.49 6.12
N TYR A 322 -31.44 0.82 4.91
CA TYR A 322 -30.58 0.84 3.74
C TYR A 322 -29.56 1.98 3.85
N ASP A 323 -28.33 1.68 3.42
CA ASP A 323 -27.20 2.61 3.32
C ASP A 323 -26.31 2.11 2.18
N THR A 324 -26.09 2.96 1.17
CA THR A 324 -25.27 2.62 -0.01
C THR A 324 -23.85 2.22 0.36
N TYR A 325 -23.31 2.70 1.49
CA TYR A 325 -21.95 2.42 1.91
C TYR A 325 -21.86 1.20 2.84
N SER A 326 -22.99 0.61 3.24
CA SER A 326 -23.00 -0.55 4.15
C SER A 326 -22.16 -1.72 3.64
N ALA A 327 -22.07 -1.93 2.33
CA ALA A 327 -21.30 -3.02 1.72
C ALA A 327 -19.78 -2.78 1.76
N LEU A 328 -19.35 -1.52 1.94
CA LEU A 328 -17.93 -1.15 1.99
C LEU A 328 -17.22 -1.65 3.26
N VAL A 329 -17.97 -2.11 4.27
CA VAL A 329 -17.43 -2.81 5.45
C VAL A 329 -17.71 -4.30 5.29
N TRP A 330 -17.04 -4.95 4.34
CA TRP A 330 -17.30 -6.34 3.98
C TRP A 330 -16.64 -7.36 4.90
N TRP A 331 -15.61 -6.98 5.67
CA TRP A 331 -14.91 -7.88 6.59
C TRP A 331 -15.63 -8.02 7.95
N ALA A 332 -16.65 -7.20 8.24
CA ALA A 332 -17.35 -7.19 9.53
C ALA A 332 -18.82 -6.79 9.39
N TYR A 333 -19.68 -7.32 10.27
CA TYR A 333 -21.10 -6.94 10.38
C TYR A 333 -21.90 -7.06 9.08
N ARG A 334 -21.64 -8.13 8.31
CA ARG A 334 -22.34 -8.37 7.02
C ARG A 334 -23.79 -8.80 7.21
N ASP A 335 -24.06 -9.49 8.32
CA ASP A 335 -25.39 -9.90 8.78
C ASP A 335 -26.29 -8.70 9.14
N GLN A 336 -25.69 -7.55 9.44
CA GLN A 336 -26.37 -6.28 9.71
C GLN A 336 -26.35 -5.40 8.46
N HIS A 337 -26.94 -5.89 7.38
CA HIS A 337 -27.07 -5.19 6.10
C HIS A 337 -28.51 -5.28 5.60
N VAL A 338 -29.09 -4.14 5.23
CA VAL A 338 -30.36 -4.08 4.49
C VAL A 338 -30.03 -3.91 3.01
N ALA A 339 -30.45 -4.86 2.19
CA ALA A 339 -30.23 -4.82 0.75
C ALA A 339 -30.90 -3.59 0.11
N GLY A 340 -30.28 -3.05 -0.92
CA GLY A 340 -30.86 -1.99 -1.74
C GLY A 340 -30.06 -1.79 -3.03
N LYS A 341 -30.08 -0.57 -3.57
CA LYS A 341 -29.43 -0.28 -4.84
C LYS A 341 -27.91 -0.45 -4.73
N LYS A 342 -27.30 -1.14 -5.69
CA LYS A 342 -25.84 -1.22 -5.84
C LYS A 342 -25.28 0.03 -6.50
N PHE A 343 -23.97 0.26 -6.44
CA PHE A 343 -23.34 1.35 -7.21
C PHE A 343 -23.57 1.13 -8.72
N ASP A 344 -23.85 2.22 -9.42
CA ASP A 344 -24.03 2.21 -10.88
C ASP A 344 -22.68 2.25 -11.63
N ASP A 345 -22.74 1.99 -12.93
CA ASP A 345 -21.56 1.88 -13.78
C ASP A 345 -20.76 3.19 -13.86
N GLU A 346 -21.42 4.36 -13.81
CA GLU A 346 -20.74 5.65 -13.82
C GLU A 346 -19.93 5.84 -12.54
N THR A 347 -20.54 5.56 -11.39
CA THR A 347 -19.85 5.54 -10.10
C THR A 347 -18.70 4.55 -10.12
N GLY A 348 -18.90 3.34 -10.65
CA GLY A 348 -17.86 2.31 -10.78
C GLY A 348 -16.71 2.68 -11.71
N ARG A 349 -16.94 3.50 -12.73
CA ARG A 349 -15.87 4.02 -13.61
C ARG A 349 -14.99 5.03 -12.90
N ASN A 350 -15.60 5.93 -12.13
CA ASN A 350 -14.90 7.01 -11.44
C ASN A 350 -14.24 6.55 -10.13
N TYR A 351 -14.94 5.69 -9.38
CA TYR A 351 -14.58 5.21 -8.05
C TYR A 351 -14.63 3.68 -8.00
N PRO A 352 -13.80 2.98 -8.80
CA PRO A 352 -13.87 1.53 -8.97
C PRO A 352 -13.75 0.73 -7.67
N TYR A 353 -13.06 1.28 -6.66
CA TYR A 353 -12.97 0.68 -5.34
C TYR A 353 -14.33 0.42 -4.68
N LEU A 354 -15.35 1.22 -4.97
CA LEU A 354 -16.70 1.01 -4.41
C LEU A 354 -17.33 -0.29 -4.93
N VAL A 355 -17.17 -0.58 -6.22
CA VAL A 355 -17.71 -1.79 -6.84
C VAL A 355 -16.87 -3.01 -6.45
N TRP A 356 -15.55 -2.89 -6.35
CA TRP A 356 -14.69 -3.95 -5.83
C TRP A 356 -14.98 -4.29 -4.37
N ALA A 357 -15.35 -3.30 -3.54
CA ALA A 357 -15.82 -3.55 -2.19
C ALA A 357 -17.19 -4.27 -2.18
N GLU A 358 -18.11 -3.94 -3.09
CA GLU A 358 -19.34 -4.71 -3.29
C GLU A 358 -19.06 -6.15 -3.75
N ASP A 359 -18.05 -6.38 -4.60
CA ASP A 359 -17.64 -7.72 -4.98
C ASP A 359 -17.06 -8.52 -3.79
N ASN A 360 -16.28 -7.89 -2.91
CA ASN A 360 -15.89 -8.50 -1.64
C ASN A 360 -17.11 -8.85 -0.76
N PHE A 361 -18.10 -7.95 -0.71
CA PHE A 361 -19.29 -8.10 0.12
C PHE A 361 -20.26 -9.15 -0.41
N TYR A 362 -20.53 -9.21 -1.72
CA TYR A 362 -21.49 -10.14 -2.31
C TYR A 362 -20.81 -11.43 -2.79
N GLY A 363 -19.51 -11.40 -3.09
CA GLY A 363 -18.64 -12.49 -3.58
C GLY A 363 -18.79 -13.85 -2.90
N GLN A 364 -19.00 -13.84 -1.58
CA GLN A 364 -18.95 -15.06 -0.79
C GLN A 364 -20.26 -15.87 -0.81
N SER A 365 -21.33 -15.37 -1.44
CA SER A 365 -22.59 -16.11 -1.55
C SER A 365 -22.62 -17.13 -2.70
N GLY A 366 -21.51 -17.29 -3.43
CA GLY A 366 -21.36 -18.29 -4.50
C GLY A 366 -22.11 -17.98 -5.80
N ALA A 367 -22.97 -16.96 -5.82
CA ALA A 367 -23.81 -16.59 -6.95
C ALA A 367 -23.69 -15.11 -7.36
N SER A 368 -22.72 -14.36 -6.82
CA SER A 368 -22.61 -12.93 -7.11
C SER A 368 -21.87 -12.66 -8.40
N GLU A 369 -22.47 -11.80 -9.23
CA GLU A 369 -21.82 -11.15 -10.36
C GLU A 369 -20.54 -10.43 -9.92
N LYS A 370 -19.40 -10.76 -10.54
CA LYS A 370 -18.14 -10.02 -10.42
C LYS A 370 -18.24 -8.74 -11.24
N ARG A 371 -18.52 -7.60 -10.60
CA ARG A 371 -18.79 -6.33 -11.30
C ARG A 371 -17.61 -5.37 -11.29
N GLY A 372 -16.63 -5.59 -10.43
CA GLY A 372 -15.41 -4.78 -10.32
C GLY A 372 -14.71 -4.69 -11.67
N MET A 373 -14.39 -3.47 -12.09
CA MET A 373 -13.81 -3.23 -13.40
C MET A 373 -12.32 -3.54 -13.39
N VAL A 374 -11.85 -4.19 -14.46
CA VAL A 374 -10.42 -4.34 -14.75
C VAL A 374 -10.07 -3.50 -15.97
N GLY A 375 -9.03 -2.66 -15.86
CA GLY A 375 -8.57 -1.77 -16.93
C GLY A 375 -7.93 -2.50 -18.11
N SER A 376 -7.88 -1.83 -19.27
CA SER A 376 -7.18 -2.31 -20.47
C SER A 376 -5.64 -2.24 -20.37
N LEU A 377 -5.10 -1.52 -19.37
CA LEU A 377 -3.66 -1.38 -19.15
C LEU A 377 -3.05 -2.55 -18.41
N ASP A 378 -1.81 -2.87 -18.79
CA ASP A 378 -0.95 -3.80 -18.04
C ASP A 378 -0.24 -3.11 -16.87
N TYR A 379 -0.19 -1.77 -16.83
CA TYR A 379 0.27 -1.00 -15.67
C TYR A 379 -0.07 0.50 -15.84
N PRO A 380 -0.46 1.21 -14.77
CA PRO A 380 -0.95 0.71 -13.49
C PRO A 380 -2.35 0.05 -13.59
N LEU A 381 -2.72 -0.75 -12.61
CA LEU A 381 -3.98 -1.51 -12.54
C LEU A 381 -5.09 -0.75 -11.80
N SER A 382 -4.75 0.06 -10.81
CA SER A 382 -5.71 0.82 -10.02
C SER A 382 -5.77 2.30 -10.42
N TRP A 383 -6.96 2.89 -10.35
CA TRP A 383 -7.19 4.30 -10.67
C TRP A 383 -8.33 4.91 -9.85
N GLU A 384 -8.41 6.23 -9.93
CA GLU A 384 -9.55 7.06 -9.53
C GLU A 384 -9.76 8.16 -10.58
N GLN A 385 -11.02 8.53 -10.83
CA GLN A 385 -11.37 9.58 -11.80
C GLN A 385 -12.35 10.61 -11.19
N GLN A 386 -12.24 11.87 -11.63
CA GLN A 386 -13.17 12.96 -11.27
C GLN A 386 -13.28 13.29 -9.77
N ALA A 387 -12.32 12.85 -8.95
CA ALA A 387 -12.30 13.12 -7.53
C ALA A 387 -12.16 14.62 -7.24
N SER A 388 -13.04 15.12 -6.37
CA SER A 388 -13.17 16.56 -6.14
C SER A 388 -11.98 17.20 -5.39
N ALA A 389 -11.22 16.40 -4.64
CA ALA A 389 -10.10 16.85 -3.81
C ALA A 389 -8.72 16.58 -4.43
N ALA A 390 -8.65 15.89 -5.58
CA ALA A 390 -7.40 15.57 -6.26
C ALA A 390 -6.82 16.78 -7.01
N HIS A 391 -5.52 17.02 -6.85
CA HIS A 391 -4.78 18.03 -7.58
C HIS A 391 -4.21 17.48 -8.89
N TYR A 392 -5.08 17.31 -9.90
CA TYR A 392 -4.72 16.74 -11.21
C TYR A 392 -3.59 17.43 -11.98
N PRO A 393 -3.32 18.75 -11.87
CA PRO A 393 -2.21 19.38 -12.60
C PRO A 393 -0.84 18.71 -12.37
N SER A 394 -0.62 18.10 -11.20
CA SER A 394 0.60 17.34 -10.90
C SER A 394 0.86 16.17 -11.86
N LEU A 395 -0.18 15.60 -12.48
CA LEU A 395 -0.05 14.48 -13.41
C LEU A 395 0.63 14.85 -14.74
N THR A 396 0.92 16.13 -14.98
CA THR A 396 1.69 16.59 -16.15
C THR A 396 3.05 15.89 -16.26
N VAL A 397 3.63 15.45 -15.13
CA VAL A 397 4.87 14.66 -15.11
C VAL A 397 4.71 13.29 -15.78
N LEU A 398 3.49 12.73 -15.75
CA LEU A 398 3.14 11.48 -16.43
C LEU A 398 2.62 11.74 -17.84
N GLU A 399 1.50 12.45 -17.99
CA GLU A 399 0.82 12.59 -19.27
C GLU A 399 -0.17 13.77 -19.19
N ARG A 400 -0.19 14.65 -20.19
CA ARG A 400 -1.12 15.80 -20.18
C ARG A 400 -2.59 15.37 -20.31
N ASP A 401 -2.84 14.26 -21.00
CA ASP A 401 -4.21 13.80 -21.21
C ASP A 401 -4.86 13.23 -19.94
N LEU A 402 -4.06 12.72 -18.99
CA LEU A 402 -4.55 12.34 -17.66
C LEU A 402 -5.13 13.54 -16.89
N VAL A 403 -4.51 14.72 -17.04
CA VAL A 403 -5.00 15.97 -16.44
C VAL A 403 -6.37 16.34 -17.00
N LYS A 404 -6.53 16.26 -18.33
CA LYS A 404 -7.81 16.58 -19.01
C LYS A 404 -8.92 15.62 -18.60
N GLN A 405 -8.60 14.33 -18.50
CA GLN A 405 -9.54 13.28 -18.12
C GLN A 405 -9.81 13.26 -16.60
N LYS A 406 -9.03 14.00 -15.81
CA LYS A 406 -9.02 13.92 -14.34
C LYS A 406 -8.90 12.47 -13.87
N LEU A 407 -7.93 11.77 -14.42
CA LEU A 407 -7.70 10.34 -14.21
C LEU A 407 -6.34 10.13 -13.53
N ALA A 408 -6.35 9.65 -12.29
CA ALA A 408 -5.15 9.46 -11.48
C ALA A 408 -4.80 7.97 -11.33
N PHE A 409 -3.51 7.67 -11.46
CA PHE A 409 -2.94 6.34 -11.28
C PHE A 409 -1.69 6.40 -10.38
N PRO A 410 -1.40 5.36 -9.58
CA PRO A 410 -2.34 4.35 -9.08
C PRO A 410 -3.24 4.91 -7.95
N HIS A 411 -4.27 4.18 -7.50
CA HIS A 411 -5.12 4.61 -6.37
C HIS A 411 -5.17 3.55 -5.26
N THR A 412 -4.80 3.92 -4.02
CA THR A 412 -4.58 2.94 -2.94
C THR A 412 -5.83 2.20 -2.52
N TRP A 413 -6.99 2.84 -2.40
CA TRP A 413 -8.20 2.11 -1.99
C TRP A 413 -8.60 1.10 -3.06
N HIS A 414 -8.47 1.45 -4.34
CA HIS A 414 -8.78 0.51 -5.43
C HIS A 414 -7.79 -0.66 -5.46
N ALA A 415 -6.49 -0.38 -5.36
CA ALA A 415 -5.48 -1.44 -5.25
C ALA A 415 -5.74 -2.34 -4.03
N ALA A 416 -6.14 -1.79 -2.88
CA ALA A 416 -6.42 -2.55 -1.67
C ALA A 416 -7.62 -3.48 -1.82
N GLU A 417 -8.76 -3.01 -2.36
CA GLU A 417 -9.96 -3.84 -2.54
C GLU A 417 -9.71 -5.00 -3.51
N MET A 418 -9.01 -4.73 -4.62
CA MET A 418 -8.57 -5.77 -5.55
C MET A 418 -7.64 -6.77 -4.85
N PHE A 419 -6.63 -6.28 -4.13
CA PHE A 419 -5.66 -7.13 -3.44
C PHE A 419 -6.33 -8.03 -2.40
N LEU A 420 -7.22 -7.47 -1.58
CA LEU A 420 -7.89 -8.19 -0.49
C LEU A 420 -8.85 -9.26 -1.02
N LEU A 421 -9.50 -9.04 -2.16
CA LEU A 421 -10.34 -10.05 -2.81
C LEU A 421 -9.49 -11.16 -3.44
N LEU A 422 -8.49 -10.79 -4.24
CA LEU A 422 -7.71 -11.74 -5.03
C LEU A 422 -6.75 -12.58 -4.16
N SER A 423 -6.27 -12.05 -3.04
CA SER A 423 -5.37 -12.78 -2.12
C SER A 423 -6.04 -13.94 -1.36
N GLN A 424 -7.38 -13.95 -1.32
CA GLN A 424 -8.17 -15.07 -0.77
C GLN A 424 -8.20 -16.29 -1.72
N GLN A 425 -7.89 -16.09 -3.00
CA GLN A 425 -7.96 -17.15 -4.02
C GLN A 425 -6.64 -17.94 -4.08
N GLN A 426 -6.75 -19.26 -3.86
CA GLN A 426 -5.62 -20.19 -3.92
C GLN A 426 -5.45 -20.74 -5.34
N LEU A 427 -4.24 -21.22 -5.66
CA LEU A 427 -4.05 -22.02 -6.87
C LEU A 427 -4.96 -23.27 -6.81
N ASN A 428 -5.78 -23.47 -7.84
CA ASN A 428 -6.41 -24.77 -8.06
C ASN A 428 -5.28 -25.76 -8.39
N LYS A 429 -4.95 -26.65 -7.44
CA LYS A 429 -3.95 -27.70 -7.63
C LYS A 429 -4.50 -28.84 -8.46
#